data_AF-A0A8H3XGK9-F1
#
_entry.id   AF-A0A8H3XGK9-F1
#
_cell.length_a   1.000
_cell.length_b   1.000
_cell.length_c   1.000
_cell.angle_alpha   90.00
_cell.angle_beta   90.00
_cell.angle_gamma   90.00
#
_symmetry.space_group_name_H-M   'P 1'
#
loop_
_entity.id
_entity.type
_entity.pdbx_description
1 polymer ?
#
loop_
_entity_poly.entity_id
_entity_poly.type
_entity_poly.pdbx_seq_one_letter_code
_entity_poly.pdbx_strand_id
1 'polypeptide(L)'
;MSIYQLPKAFQIKICRDTIVSQIRKLLINDKLRFTGIDEEEIILWHVDIPTKDVDLGTTIKVEDIKGEIEMSLFADVENYFCNSEHYDEQKPNRHINIIMQIITTEKILEFLQAKFKKLPGLPLITTYGCDFPFVGRMTTTRCLTESFISQFKAACKGSDRNERPIFISDKYYLAGAPGTGKTRNLIETILMIRSCFPDFATNETQKQSHLLDDPVQILMTYNNNFLPLKIEKTLGADSAIGLRILHNYFASKSYHYIFIDQMIDKFGVEPLKKLYVSMAIDIIAKSIRGDNVSCPLLIYIALDEFQKLVGAPFCNGDNEQERRQYLKEVTLALGYAMCHEFSINNIFIICHLAGTLLTPLSSVIASSSYQHIALPTPLLLPVDINFLFEQLQLTRSWWLNSLLL
;
A
#
# COMPACT_ATOMS: atom_id res chain seq x y z
N MET A 1 -23.06 -12.80 -14.12
CA MET A 1 -24.04 -13.27 -13.12
C MET A 1 -23.34 -14.25 -12.19
N SER A 2 -22.82 -13.78 -11.06
CA SER A 2 -22.54 -14.61 -9.89
C SER A 2 -23.16 -13.86 -8.71
N ILE A 3 -24.37 -14.28 -8.34
CA ILE A 3 -25.01 -13.86 -7.10
C ILE A 3 -24.22 -14.56 -6.00
N TYR A 4 -23.24 -13.87 -5.40
CA TYR A 4 -22.71 -14.32 -4.12
C TYR A 4 -23.88 -14.23 -3.14
N GLN A 5 -24.49 -15.37 -2.85
CA GLN A 5 -25.41 -15.50 -1.72
C GLN A 5 -24.64 -15.02 -0.49
N LEU A 6 -25.11 -13.93 0.14
CA LEU A 6 -24.75 -13.64 1.53
C LEU A 6 -24.83 -14.97 2.30
N PRO A 7 -23.81 -15.35 3.08
CA PRO A 7 -23.86 -16.59 3.82
C PRO A 7 -25.15 -16.58 4.63
N LYS A 8 -26.06 -17.52 4.34
CA LYS A 8 -27.26 -17.73 5.15
C LYS A 8 -26.84 -17.76 6.61
N ALA A 9 -27.58 -17.06 7.48
CA ALA A 9 -27.39 -17.12 8.92
C ALA A 9 -27.14 -18.57 9.35
N PHE A 10 -26.09 -18.78 10.13
CA PHE A 10 -25.67 -20.10 10.56
C PHE A 10 -25.37 -20.09 12.04
N GLN A 11 -25.61 -21.24 12.66
CA GLN A 11 -25.49 -21.39 14.09
C GLN A 11 -24.22 -22.14 14.40
N ILE A 12 -23.42 -21.57 15.30
CA ILE A 12 -22.27 -22.23 15.91
C ILE A 12 -22.63 -22.54 17.37
N LYS A 13 -22.22 -23.71 17.85
CA LYS A 13 -22.32 -24.04 19.28
C LYS A 13 -21.07 -23.53 19.97
N ILE A 14 -21.26 -22.70 20.98
CA ILE A 14 -20.21 -22.13 21.82
C ILE A 14 -20.40 -22.58 23.26
N CYS A 15 -19.30 -22.84 23.96
CA CYS A 15 -19.27 -23.10 25.40
C CYS A 15 -19.03 -21.79 26.16
N ARG A 16 -19.32 -21.75 27.47
CA ARG A 16 -19.16 -20.53 28.30
C ARG A 16 -17.73 -20.01 28.34
N ASP A 17 -16.78 -20.93 28.37
CA ASP A 17 -15.33 -20.73 28.36
C ASP A 17 -14.74 -20.54 26.95
N THR A 18 -15.59 -20.37 25.93
CA THR A 18 -15.11 -20.12 24.57
C THR A 18 -14.53 -18.71 24.48
N ILE A 19 -13.30 -18.61 23.98
CA ILE A 19 -12.63 -17.33 23.71
C ILE A 19 -12.95 -16.89 22.27
N VAL A 20 -13.01 -15.59 22.01
CA VAL A 20 -13.33 -15.02 20.68
C VAL A 20 -12.44 -15.58 19.56
N SER A 21 -11.14 -15.78 19.80
CA SER A 21 -10.23 -16.46 18.85
C SER A 21 -10.71 -17.87 18.47
N GLN A 22 -11.23 -18.65 19.41
CA GLN A 22 -11.77 -19.99 19.15
C GLN A 22 -13.02 -19.93 18.27
N ILE A 23 -13.86 -18.89 18.44
CA ILE A 23 -14.98 -18.65 17.53
C ILE A 23 -14.47 -18.42 16.10
N ARG A 24 -13.49 -17.53 15.91
CA ARG A 24 -12.94 -17.26 14.57
C ARG A 24 -12.36 -18.52 13.91
N LYS A 25 -11.67 -19.37 14.67
CA LYS A 25 -11.19 -20.68 14.19
C LYS A 25 -12.32 -21.62 13.79
N LEU A 26 -13.41 -21.66 14.55
CA LEU A 26 -14.58 -22.46 14.22
C LEU A 26 -15.25 -21.97 12.92
N LEU A 27 -15.32 -20.65 12.72
CA LEU A 27 -15.86 -20.05 11.49
C LEU A 27 -15.03 -20.45 10.25
N ILE A 28 -13.71 -20.46 10.35
CA ILE A 28 -12.81 -20.83 9.24
C ILE A 28 -12.79 -22.35 8.98
N ASN A 29 -12.83 -23.15 10.05
CA ASN A 29 -12.81 -24.61 9.95
C ASN A 29 -14.08 -25.20 9.34
N ASP A 30 -15.17 -24.45 9.26
CA ASP A 30 -16.30 -24.77 8.39
C ASP A 30 -15.92 -24.46 6.92
N LYS A 31 -14.94 -25.24 6.43
CA LYS A 31 -14.13 -25.09 5.20
C LYS A 31 -14.94 -24.93 3.90
N LEU A 32 -16.25 -25.02 3.94
CA LEU A 32 -17.12 -24.84 2.78
C LEU A 32 -17.53 -23.38 2.54
N ARG A 33 -17.37 -22.46 3.52
CA ARG A 33 -17.92 -21.09 3.43
C ARG A 33 -16.89 -19.96 3.37
N PHE A 34 -15.70 -20.13 3.96
CA PHE A 34 -14.71 -19.05 4.12
C PHE A 34 -13.28 -19.47 3.73
N THR A 35 -13.14 -20.22 2.63
CA THR A 35 -11.83 -20.64 2.12
C THR A 35 -10.96 -19.44 1.73
N GLY A 36 -9.75 -19.35 2.29
CA GLY A 36 -8.77 -18.32 1.94
C GLY A 36 -8.84 -17.04 2.77
N ILE A 37 -9.60 -17.03 3.86
CA ILE A 37 -9.72 -15.91 4.79
C ILE A 37 -8.96 -16.26 6.07
N ASP A 38 -8.06 -15.37 6.51
CA ASP A 38 -7.30 -15.57 7.76
C ASP A 38 -8.19 -15.27 8.99
N GLU A 39 -7.89 -15.92 10.13
CA GLU A 39 -8.53 -15.68 11.42
C GLU A 39 -8.41 -14.22 11.84
N GLU A 40 -7.28 -13.61 11.49
CA GLU A 40 -7.02 -12.21 11.79
C GLU A 40 -7.85 -11.26 10.92
N GLU A 41 -8.40 -11.70 9.79
CA GLU A 41 -9.21 -10.88 8.87
C GLU A 41 -10.67 -10.76 9.31
N ILE A 42 -11.15 -11.70 10.12
CA ILE A 42 -12.52 -11.71 10.62
C ILE A 42 -12.71 -10.67 11.75
N ILE A 43 -13.70 -9.78 11.63
CA ILE A 43 -14.16 -8.94 12.74
C ILE A 43 -15.50 -9.50 13.22
N LEU A 44 -15.60 -9.68 14.54
CA LEU A 44 -16.82 -10.16 15.19
C LEU A 44 -17.43 -9.03 16.01
N TRP A 45 -18.68 -8.72 15.70
CA TRP A 45 -19.47 -7.72 16.40
C TRP A 45 -20.54 -8.42 17.22
N HIS A 46 -20.58 -8.13 18.52
CA HIS A 46 -21.75 -8.37 19.35
C HIS A 46 -22.82 -7.36 18.95
N VAL A 47 -24.05 -7.83 18.76
CA VAL A 47 -25.19 -6.99 18.42
C VAL A 47 -26.45 -7.40 19.16
N ASP A 48 -27.18 -6.40 19.63
CA ASP A 48 -28.52 -6.56 20.17
C ASP A 48 -29.52 -6.53 19.00
N ILE A 49 -29.94 -7.72 18.59
CA ILE A 49 -31.03 -7.88 17.62
C ILE A 49 -32.29 -8.25 18.40
N PRO A 50 -33.40 -7.50 18.28
CA PRO A 50 -34.66 -7.87 18.92
C PRO A 50 -35.14 -9.20 18.35
N THR A 51 -35.02 -10.27 19.14
CA THR A 51 -35.33 -11.65 18.75
C THR A 51 -36.82 -12.00 18.83
N LYS A 52 -37.68 -11.05 19.22
CA LYS A 52 -39.14 -11.26 19.18
C LYS A 52 -39.61 -11.17 17.73
N ASP A 53 -39.95 -12.34 17.17
CA ASP A 53 -40.67 -12.51 15.91
C ASP A 53 -39.89 -12.35 14.59
N VAL A 54 -38.55 -12.26 14.63
CA VAL A 54 -37.73 -12.21 13.40
C VAL A 54 -37.29 -13.61 12.99
N ASP A 55 -37.88 -14.12 11.91
CA ASP A 55 -37.43 -15.34 11.25
C ASP A 55 -35.99 -15.12 10.76
N LEU A 56 -35.00 -15.87 11.27
CA LEU A 56 -33.57 -15.71 10.98
C LEU A 56 -33.21 -15.84 9.48
N GLY A 57 -34.18 -16.25 8.64
CA GLY A 57 -34.10 -16.21 7.18
C GLY A 57 -34.39 -14.85 6.54
N THR A 58 -34.78 -13.83 7.31
CA THR A 58 -35.07 -12.48 6.79
C THR A 58 -33.85 -11.56 6.84
N THR A 59 -33.68 -10.76 5.79
CA THR A 59 -32.65 -9.72 5.69
C THR A 59 -32.89 -8.67 6.78
N ILE A 60 -31.99 -8.61 7.77
CA ILE A 60 -32.01 -7.58 8.82
C ILE A 60 -31.48 -6.28 8.23
N LYS A 61 -32.22 -5.17 8.38
CA LYS A 61 -31.72 -3.85 7.97
C LYS A 61 -30.70 -3.36 9.00
N VAL A 62 -29.63 -2.72 8.53
CA VAL A 62 -28.54 -2.23 9.39
C VAL A 62 -29.05 -1.26 10.46
N GLU A 63 -30.09 -0.50 10.14
CA GLU A 63 -30.74 0.47 11.04
C GLU A 63 -31.40 -0.15 12.28
N ASP A 64 -31.72 -1.45 12.23
CA ASP A 64 -32.39 -2.19 13.31
C ASP A 64 -31.40 -2.82 14.31
N ILE A 65 -30.09 -2.74 14.02
CA ILE A 65 -29.01 -3.26 14.85
C ILE A 65 -28.64 -2.22 15.91
N LYS A 66 -28.60 -2.63 17.19
CA LYS A 66 -28.18 -1.79 18.31
C LYS A 66 -27.06 -2.47 19.11
N GLY A 67 -26.37 -1.71 19.95
CA GLY A 67 -25.41 -2.26 20.91
C GLY A 67 -24.15 -2.85 20.27
N GLU A 68 -23.68 -2.30 19.14
CA GLU A 68 -22.51 -2.81 18.43
C GLU A 68 -21.25 -2.72 19.30
N ILE A 69 -20.74 -3.88 19.72
CA ILE A 69 -19.48 -3.99 20.46
C ILE A 69 -18.55 -4.93 19.71
N GLU A 70 -17.37 -4.44 19.30
CA GLU A 70 -16.34 -5.30 18.72
C GLU A 70 -15.81 -6.27 19.80
N MET A 71 -15.79 -7.56 19.47
CA MET A 71 -15.31 -8.59 20.37
C MET A 71 -13.77 -8.70 20.32
N SER A 72 -13.11 -8.42 21.44
CA SER A 72 -11.67 -8.57 21.61
C SER A 72 -11.24 -10.04 21.52
N LEU A 73 -10.16 -10.28 20.77
CA LEU A 73 -9.58 -11.60 20.45
C LEU A 73 -9.39 -12.54 21.65
N PHE A 74 -8.98 -11.99 22.79
CA PHE A 74 -8.59 -12.75 23.99
C PHE A 74 -9.64 -12.72 25.10
N ALA A 75 -10.74 -12.01 24.88
CA ALA A 75 -11.79 -11.94 25.88
C ALA A 75 -12.68 -13.18 25.81
N ASP A 76 -13.14 -13.64 26.98
CA ASP A 76 -14.19 -14.64 27.04
C ASP A 76 -15.45 -14.07 26.40
N VAL A 77 -16.11 -14.90 25.61
CA VAL A 77 -17.35 -14.55 24.92
C VAL A 77 -18.37 -14.08 25.94
N GLU A 78 -18.46 -14.73 27.11
CA GLU A 78 -19.34 -14.39 28.22
C GLU A 78 -19.26 -12.91 28.65
N ASN A 79 -18.08 -12.28 28.59
CA ASN A 79 -17.88 -10.87 28.97
C ASN A 79 -18.69 -9.88 28.09
N TYR A 80 -19.08 -10.28 26.88
CA TYR A 80 -19.89 -9.46 25.98
C TYR A 80 -21.38 -9.70 26.11
N PHE A 81 -21.80 -10.82 26.71
CA PHE A 81 -23.21 -11.21 26.80
C PHE A 81 -23.75 -11.26 28.24
N CYS A 82 -22.90 -11.02 29.24
CA CYS A 82 -23.24 -11.13 30.66
C CYS A 82 -23.11 -9.81 31.44
N ASN A 83 -23.38 -8.67 30.80
CA ASN A 83 -23.56 -7.41 31.51
C ASN A 83 -25.03 -7.22 31.90
N SER A 84 -25.44 -7.74 33.06
CA SER A 84 -26.41 -7.05 33.91
C SER A 84 -26.37 -7.60 35.32
N GLU A 85 -26.48 -6.71 36.30
CA GLU A 85 -26.56 -6.98 37.74
C GLU A 85 -27.81 -7.79 38.15
N HIS A 86 -28.45 -8.52 37.22
CA HIS A 86 -29.76 -9.18 37.37
C HIS A 86 -29.71 -10.64 36.84
N TYR A 87 -28.64 -11.35 37.16
CA TYR A 87 -28.40 -12.72 36.64
C TYR A 87 -29.40 -13.77 37.16
N ASP A 88 -30.14 -13.49 38.23
CA ASP A 88 -30.94 -14.54 38.90
C ASP A 88 -32.34 -14.78 38.31
N GLU A 89 -32.85 -13.96 37.39
CA GLU A 89 -34.26 -14.11 36.96
C GLU A 89 -34.54 -14.23 35.46
N GLN A 90 -33.55 -14.05 34.58
CA GLN A 90 -33.78 -14.22 33.14
C GLN A 90 -32.80 -15.23 32.55
N LYS A 91 -33.35 -16.38 32.14
CA LYS A 91 -32.63 -17.43 31.39
C LYS A 91 -31.79 -16.76 30.31
N PRO A 92 -30.47 -17.05 30.21
CA PRO A 92 -29.63 -16.44 29.21
C PRO A 92 -30.27 -16.65 27.84
N ASN A 93 -30.45 -15.56 27.08
CA ASN A 93 -30.94 -15.62 25.71
C ASN A 93 -30.14 -16.71 24.98
N ARG A 94 -30.79 -17.83 24.66
CA ARG A 94 -30.13 -19.03 24.09
C ARG A 94 -29.57 -18.80 22.68
N HIS A 95 -29.83 -17.64 22.11
CA HIS A 95 -29.42 -17.25 20.77
C HIS A 95 -28.63 -15.95 20.87
N ILE A 96 -27.33 -16.08 20.65
CA ILE A 96 -26.38 -14.99 20.55
C ILE A 96 -26.23 -14.67 19.06
N ASN A 97 -26.41 -13.38 18.71
CA ASN A 97 -26.22 -12.92 17.34
C ASN A 97 -24.83 -12.28 17.22
N ILE A 98 -24.04 -12.79 16.27
CA ILE A 98 -22.72 -12.26 15.96
C ILE A 98 -22.72 -11.85 14.50
N ILE A 99 -22.35 -10.61 14.22
CA ILE A 99 -22.13 -10.16 12.84
C ILE A 99 -20.67 -10.34 12.52
N MET A 100 -20.43 -11.07 11.43
CA MET A 100 -19.10 -11.26 10.89
C MET A 100 -18.87 -10.24 9.77
N GLN A 101 -17.94 -9.32 9.97
CA GLN A 101 -17.53 -8.39 8.94
C GLN A 101 -16.17 -8.82 8.38
N ILE A 102 -16.12 -8.94 7.05
CA ILE A 102 -14.91 -9.25 6.30
C ILE A 102 -14.78 -8.19 5.20
N ILE A 103 -13.63 -7.53 5.17
CA ILE A 103 -13.23 -6.72 4.04
C ILE A 103 -12.55 -7.62 3.02
N THR A 104 -13.00 -7.59 1.77
CA THR A 104 -12.41 -8.42 0.71
C THR A 104 -11.95 -7.53 -0.43
N THR A 105 -10.91 -8.01 -1.12
CA THR A 105 -10.36 -7.41 -2.34
C THR A 105 -11.47 -7.09 -3.35
N GLU A 106 -12.44 -7.99 -3.52
CA GLU A 106 -13.56 -7.83 -4.46
C GLU A 106 -14.47 -6.66 -4.06
N LYS A 107 -14.87 -6.58 -2.79
CA LYS A 107 -15.77 -5.52 -2.31
C LYS A 107 -15.12 -4.15 -2.39
N ILE A 108 -13.84 -4.05 -2.05
CA ILE A 108 -13.10 -2.80 -2.19
C ILE A 108 -13.00 -2.45 -3.68
N LEU A 109 -12.62 -3.41 -4.54
CA LEU A 109 -12.48 -3.18 -5.98
C LEU A 109 -13.80 -2.70 -6.60
N GLU A 110 -14.92 -3.36 -6.31
CA GLU A 110 -16.26 -2.98 -6.77
C GLU A 110 -16.60 -1.54 -6.37
N PHE A 111 -16.35 -1.18 -5.11
CA PHE A 111 -16.58 0.18 -4.63
C PHE A 111 -15.69 1.19 -5.38
N LEU A 112 -14.40 0.88 -5.53
CA LEU A 112 -13.45 1.77 -6.18
C LEU A 112 -13.80 2.00 -7.66
N GLN A 113 -14.15 0.93 -8.40
CA GLN A 113 -14.55 1.01 -9.80
C GLN A 113 -15.90 1.71 -10.00
N ALA A 114 -16.84 1.55 -9.06
CA ALA A 114 -18.14 2.21 -9.12
C ALA A 114 -18.05 3.70 -8.78
N LYS A 115 -17.20 4.07 -7.82
CA LYS A 115 -17.12 5.44 -7.28
C LYS A 115 -16.10 6.30 -8.02
N PHE A 116 -14.98 5.71 -8.41
CA PHE A 116 -13.86 6.43 -9.01
C PHE A 116 -13.61 5.94 -10.42
N LYS A 117 -13.31 6.88 -11.31
CA LYS A 117 -12.84 6.57 -12.66
C LYS A 117 -11.33 6.72 -12.69
N LYS A 118 -10.64 5.69 -13.18
CA LYS A 118 -9.21 5.77 -13.48
C LYS A 118 -9.00 6.92 -14.46
N LEU A 119 -8.27 7.94 -14.02
CA LEU A 119 -7.98 9.14 -14.78
C LEU A 119 -6.47 9.37 -14.74
N PRO A 120 -5.89 10.01 -15.78
CA PRO A 120 -4.46 10.32 -15.79
C PRO A 120 -4.11 11.13 -14.53
N GLY A 121 -3.04 10.70 -13.85
CA GLY A 121 -2.56 11.34 -12.63
C GLY A 121 -2.21 12.82 -12.86
N LEU A 122 -2.30 13.62 -11.79
CA LEU A 122 -1.80 14.98 -11.85
C LEU A 122 -0.26 14.98 -11.97
N PRO A 123 0.32 15.84 -12.80
CA PRO A 123 1.77 15.93 -12.92
C PRO A 123 2.38 16.39 -11.59
N LEU A 124 3.35 15.61 -11.09
CA LEU A 124 4.08 15.92 -9.85
C LEU A 124 5.00 17.14 -9.98
N ILE A 125 5.42 17.46 -11.20
CA ILE A 125 6.23 18.63 -11.52
C ILE A 125 5.39 19.51 -12.45
N THR A 126 4.98 20.67 -11.97
CA THR A 126 4.25 21.70 -12.73
C THR A 126 5.10 22.96 -12.97
N THR A 127 6.36 22.93 -12.54
CA THR A 127 7.27 24.08 -12.58
C THR A 127 7.99 24.21 -13.91
N TYR A 128 8.52 25.41 -14.16
CA TYR A 128 9.42 25.67 -15.29
C TYR A 128 10.58 24.67 -15.31
N GLY A 129 10.79 24.01 -16.45
CA GLY A 129 11.82 22.99 -16.63
C GLY A 129 11.37 21.53 -16.47
N CYS A 130 10.07 21.27 -16.25
CA CYS A 130 9.51 19.92 -16.28
C CYS A 130 9.79 19.19 -17.61
N ASP A 131 9.82 19.94 -18.72
CA ASP A 131 9.96 19.39 -20.07
C ASP A 131 11.40 19.44 -20.61
N PHE A 132 12.36 19.97 -19.84
CA PHE A 132 13.76 20.01 -20.29
C PHE A 132 14.32 18.60 -20.44
N PRO A 133 15.36 18.34 -21.24
CA PRO A 133 16.00 17.03 -21.23
C PRO A 133 16.51 16.64 -19.84
N PHE A 134 16.29 15.40 -19.40
CA PHE A 134 16.81 14.91 -18.12
C PHE A 134 18.22 14.34 -18.31
N VAL A 135 19.23 15.09 -17.86
CA VAL A 135 20.64 14.83 -18.16
C VAL A 135 21.50 14.65 -16.92
N GLY A 136 22.75 14.21 -17.10
CA GLY A 136 23.69 13.99 -16.00
C GLY A 136 23.30 12.84 -15.06
N ARG A 137 22.54 11.85 -15.53
CA ARG A 137 22.01 10.75 -14.70
C ARG A 137 22.52 9.37 -15.06
N MET A 138 23.50 9.25 -15.96
CA MET A 138 23.98 7.96 -16.46
C MET A 138 24.46 7.01 -15.35
N THR A 139 25.17 7.51 -14.34
CA THR A 139 25.61 6.67 -13.21
C THR A 139 24.42 6.16 -12.39
N THR A 140 23.43 7.02 -12.15
CA THR A 140 22.17 6.65 -11.49
C THR A 140 21.40 5.62 -12.30
N THR A 141 21.25 5.85 -13.61
CA THR A 141 20.58 4.95 -14.54
C THR A 141 21.22 3.57 -14.54
N ARG A 142 22.55 3.48 -14.67
CA ARG A 142 23.24 2.18 -14.68
C ARG A 142 23.05 1.42 -13.37
N CYS A 143 23.25 2.07 -12.23
CA CYS A 143 23.07 1.44 -10.92
C CYS A 143 21.65 0.89 -10.73
N LEU A 144 20.66 1.68 -11.14
CA LEU A 144 19.24 1.33 -11.07
C LEU A 144 18.90 0.17 -12.03
N THR A 145 19.37 0.20 -13.28
CA THR A 145 19.16 -0.87 -14.26
C THR A 145 19.85 -2.18 -13.86
N GLU A 146 21.09 -2.12 -13.35
CA GLU A 146 21.83 -3.28 -12.88
C GLU A 146 21.12 -3.98 -11.70
N SER A 147 20.68 -3.20 -10.70
CA SER A 147 19.92 -3.76 -9.58
C SER A 147 18.56 -4.30 -10.04
N PHE A 148 17.82 -3.56 -10.89
CA PHE A 148 16.57 -4.07 -11.48
C PHE A 148 16.77 -5.42 -12.15
N ILE A 149 17.75 -5.56 -13.05
CA ILE A 149 18.01 -6.81 -13.76
C ILE A 149 18.46 -7.92 -12.83
N SER A 150 19.23 -7.60 -11.78
CA SER A 150 19.61 -8.59 -10.76
C SER A 150 18.39 -9.14 -10.04
N GLN A 151 17.51 -8.26 -9.54
CA GLN A 151 16.25 -8.63 -8.89
C GLN A 151 15.34 -9.42 -9.84
N PHE A 152 15.27 -8.99 -11.09
CA PHE A 152 14.46 -9.60 -12.11
C PHE A 152 14.92 -11.03 -12.43
N LYS A 153 16.23 -11.25 -12.63
CA LYS A 153 16.83 -12.58 -12.82
C LYS A 153 16.57 -13.49 -11.62
N ALA A 154 16.68 -12.95 -10.42
CA ALA A 154 16.45 -13.70 -9.19
C ALA A 154 14.99 -14.18 -9.09
N ALA A 155 14.04 -13.31 -9.42
CA ALA A 155 12.62 -13.64 -9.47
C ALA A 155 12.29 -14.69 -10.56
N CYS A 156 13.00 -14.68 -11.70
CA CYS A 156 12.82 -15.71 -12.74
C CYS A 156 13.35 -17.10 -12.34
N LYS A 157 14.29 -17.20 -11.38
CA LYS A 157 14.92 -18.46 -10.97
C LYS A 157 14.17 -19.20 -9.85
N GLY A 158 13.29 -18.52 -9.13
CA GLY A 158 12.68 -19.03 -7.89
C GLY A 158 11.50 -19.97 -8.10
N SER A 159 11.78 -21.25 -8.36
CA SER A 159 10.88 -22.39 -8.11
C SER A 159 11.10 -23.05 -6.74
N ASP A 160 12.03 -22.55 -5.93
CA ASP A 160 12.32 -23.08 -4.60
C ASP A 160 11.87 -22.11 -3.49
N ARG A 161 11.08 -22.63 -2.54
CA ARG A 161 10.41 -21.86 -1.48
C ARG A 161 11.39 -21.24 -0.46
N ASN A 162 12.60 -21.79 -0.39
CA ASN A 162 13.69 -21.31 0.49
C ASN A 162 14.76 -20.50 -0.27
N GLU A 163 14.72 -20.50 -1.60
CA GLU A 163 15.65 -19.75 -2.47
C GLU A 163 14.94 -18.68 -3.29
N ARG A 164 13.71 -18.28 -2.91
CA ARG A 164 13.30 -16.90 -3.21
C ARG A 164 14.33 -16.07 -2.43
N PRO A 165 15.31 -15.41 -3.08
CA PRO A 165 16.11 -14.49 -2.33
C PRO A 165 15.08 -13.56 -1.71
N ILE A 166 15.19 -13.34 -0.39
CA ILE A 166 14.62 -12.15 0.25
C ILE A 166 14.79 -11.09 -0.81
N PHE A 167 13.69 -10.64 -1.42
CA PHE A 167 13.81 -9.71 -2.52
C PHE A 167 14.68 -8.64 -1.92
N ILE A 168 15.87 -8.50 -2.49
CA ILE A 168 16.75 -7.41 -2.14
C ILE A 168 15.97 -6.25 -2.72
N SER A 169 14.97 -5.82 -1.95
CA SER A 169 14.08 -4.74 -2.20
C SER A 169 14.97 -3.56 -1.95
N ASP A 170 15.83 -3.32 -2.93
CA ASP A 170 16.64 -2.13 -2.96
C ASP A 170 15.63 -1.00 -2.99
N LYS A 171 15.33 -0.51 -1.80
CA LYS A 171 14.64 0.75 -1.64
C LYS A 171 15.65 1.75 -2.12
N TYR A 172 15.37 2.26 -3.29
CA TYR A 172 16.22 3.25 -3.89
C TYR A 172 15.96 4.56 -3.18
N TYR A 173 16.95 5.00 -2.42
CA TYR A 173 16.91 6.29 -1.76
C TYR A 173 17.56 7.34 -2.62
N LEU A 174 16.77 8.32 -3.02
CA LEU A 174 17.26 9.55 -3.62
C LEU A 174 17.25 10.60 -2.52
N ALA A 175 18.38 10.73 -1.83
CA ALA A 175 18.62 11.81 -0.88
C ALA A 175 19.53 12.86 -1.51
N GLY A 176 19.15 14.13 -1.43
CA GLY A 176 19.92 15.23 -2.00
C GLY A 176 19.27 16.58 -1.75
N ALA A 177 19.99 17.66 -2.03
CA ALA A 177 19.50 19.02 -1.85
C ALA A 177 18.24 19.30 -2.71
N PRO A 178 17.41 20.30 -2.35
CA PRO A 178 16.35 20.80 -3.23
C PRO A 178 16.89 21.13 -4.63
N GLY A 179 16.12 20.82 -5.68
CA GLY A 179 16.52 21.12 -7.06
C GLY A 179 17.48 20.11 -7.73
N THR A 180 17.94 19.06 -7.05
CA THR A 180 18.82 18.04 -7.67
C THR A 180 18.09 17.05 -8.60
N GLY A 181 16.80 17.26 -8.88
CA GLY A 181 16.03 16.42 -9.80
C GLY A 181 15.60 15.07 -9.22
N LYS A 182 15.41 14.96 -7.90
CA LYS A 182 14.97 13.72 -7.23
C LYS A 182 13.57 13.28 -7.67
N THR A 183 12.59 14.17 -7.59
CA THR A 183 11.21 13.93 -8.05
C THR A 183 11.19 13.54 -9.53
N ARG A 184 12.03 14.19 -10.34
CA ARG A 184 12.14 13.89 -11.77
C ARG A 184 12.74 12.51 -12.03
N ASN A 185 13.72 12.10 -11.23
CA ASN A 185 14.25 10.75 -11.26
C ASN A 185 13.18 9.70 -10.94
N LEU A 186 12.28 9.96 -9.97
CA LEU A 186 11.14 9.07 -9.71
C LEU A 186 10.24 8.94 -10.95
N ILE A 187 9.88 10.06 -11.56
CA ILE A 187 8.99 10.08 -12.74
C ILE A 187 9.64 9.36 -13.94
N GLU A 188 10.93 9.55 -14.15
CA GLU A 188 11.64 9.01 -15.32
C GLU A 188 12.26 7.63 -15.09
N THR A 189 12.14 7.06 -13.89
CA THR A 189 12.78 5.79 -13.50
C THR A 189 12.54 4.68 -14.51
N ILE A 190 11.29 4.45 -14.94
CA ILE A 190 10.98 3.39 -15.90
C ILE A 190 11.64 3.64 -17.25
N LEU A 191 11.64 4.89 -17.73
CA LEU A 191 12.30 5.25 -18.99
C LEU A 191 13.81 5.04 -18.89
N MET A 192 14.41 5.39 -17.75
CA MET A 192 15.82 5.16 -17.46
C MET A 192 16.18 3.67 -17.46
N ILE A 193 15.36 2.82 -16.82
CA ILE A 193 15.54 1.36 -16.86
C ILE A 193 15.51 0.90 -18.31
N ARG A 194 14.46 1.28 -19.04
CA ARG A 194 14.22 0.87 -20.43
C ARG A 194 15.35 1.28 -21.36
N SER A 195 15.91 2.49 -21.22
CA SER A 195 16.97 2.97 -22.10
C SER A 195 18.27 2.18 -21.95
N CYS A 196 18.57 1.69 -20.75
CA CYS A 196 19.79 0.92 -20.49
C CYS A 196 19.54 -0.59 -20.46
N PHE A 197 18.29 -1.06 -20.39
CA PHE A 197 17.97 -2.49 -20.30
C PHE A 197 18.68 -3.35 -21.35
N PRO A 198 18.76 -2.95 -22.65
CA PRO A 198 19.44 -3.75 -23.67
C PRO A 198 20.93 -4.00 -23.39
N ASP A 199 21.61 -3.06 -22.73
CA ASP A 199 23.06 -3.13 -22.47
C ASP A 199 23.41 -4.16 -21.38
N PHE A 200 22.43 -4.53 -20.54
CA PHE A 200 22.61 -5.39 -19.37
C PHE A 200 21.79 -6.69 -19.44
N ALA A 201 20.81 -6.76 -20.35
CA ALA A 201 19.92 -7.90 -20.49
C ALA A 201 20.63 -9.12 -21.10
N THR A 202 20.34 -10.29 -20.53
CA THR A 202 20.61 -11.59 -21.16
C THR A 202 19.44 -11.99 -22.05
N ASN A 203 19.63 -12.99 -22.92
CA ASN A 203 18.57 -13.56 -23.77
C ASN A 203 17.31 -13.98 -22.99
N GLU A 204 17.48 -14.44 -21.74
CA GLU A 204 16.36 -14.80 -20.86
C GLU A 204 15.57 -13.57 -20.39
N THR A 205 16.26 -12.54 -19.92
CA THR A 205 15.62 -11.29 -19.46
C THR A 205 15.03 -10.48 -20.61
N GLN A 206 15.60 -10.58 -21.81
CA GLN A 206 15.08 -9.92 -23.02
C GLN A 206 13.67 -10.39 -23.39
N LYS A 207 13.31 -11.66 -23.13
CA LYS A 207 11.95 -12.17 -23.39
C LYS A 207 10.88 -11.48 -22.54
N GLN A 208 11.29 -10.86 -21.44
CA GLN A 208 10.41 -10.22 -20.49
C GLN A 208 10.56 -8.69 -20.47
N SER A 209 11.27 -8.11 -21.45
CA SER A 209 11.40 -6.66 -21.62
C SER A 209 10.05 -5.96 -21.80
N HIS A 210 9.04 -6.68 -22.30
CA HIS A 210 7.67 -6.20 -22.47
C HIS A 210 7.03 -5.73 -21.15
N LEU A 211 7.56 -6.11 -19.98
CA LEU A 211 7.11 -5.61 -18.69
C LEU A 211 7.39 -4.12 -18.47
N LEU A 212 8.36 -3.57 -19.19
CA LEU A 212 8.70 -2.16 -19.15
C LEU A 212 7.86 -1.32 -20.14
N ASP A 213 7.05 -1.95 -20.99
CA ASP A 213 6.25 -1.24 -21.99
C ASP A 213 4.97 -0.64 -21.40
N ASP A 214 4.35 -1.31 -20.42
CA ASP A 214 3.14 -0.82 -19.73
C ASP A 214 3.16 -1.10 -18.22
N PRO A 215 4.08 -0.47 -17.46
CA PRO A 215 4.12 -0.62 -16.01
C PRO A 215 3.05 0.22 -15.33
N VAL A 216 2.53 -0.32 -14.23
CA VAL A 216 1.64 0.41 -13.32
C VAL A 216 2.48 1.33 -12.45
N GLN A 217 2.47 2.63 -12.75
CA GLN A 217 3.20 3.62 -11.97
C GLN A 217 2.30 4.28 -10.93
N ILE A 218 2.69 4.17 -9.66
CA ILE A 218 2.00 4.72 -8.50
C ILE A 218 2.98 5.67 -7.82
N LEU A 219 2.89 6.94 -8.17
CA LEU A 219 3.68 7.98 -7.54
C LEU A 219 2.87 8.68 -6.45
N MET A 220 3.39 8.65 -5.23
CA MET A 220 2.82 9.28 -4.04
C MET A 220 3.74 10.42 -3.61
N THR A 221 3.18 11.49 -3.06
CA THR A 221 3.96 12.60 -2.49
C THR A 221 3.42 13.00 -1.13
N TYR A 222 4.30 13.45 -0.24
CA TYR A 222 3.92 14.08 1.03
C TYR A 222 4.04 15.61 1.00
N ASN A 223 4.07 16.21 -0.20
CA ASN A 223 4.08 17.65 -0.40
C ASN A 223 2.67 18.21 -0.64
N ASN A 224 2.51 19.55 -0.71
CA ASN A 224 1.30 20.23 -1.21
C ASN A 224 -0.04 19.70 -0.67
N ASN A 225 -0.23 19.70 0.66
CA ASN A 225 -1.43 19.21 1.36
C ASN A 225 -1.63 17.68 1.40
N PHE A 226 -0.67 16.89 0.96
CA PHE A 226 -0.71 15.42 1.08
C PHE A 226 0.05 14.88 2.31
N LEU A 227 0.18 15.70 3.36
CA LEU A 227 0.81 15.29 4.62
C LEU A 227 0.07 14.12 5.28
N PRO A 228 0.72 13.36 6.17
CA PRO A 228 0.05 12.31 6.95
C PRO A 228 -1.11 12.89 7.76
N LEU A 229 -2.31 12.33 7.59
CA LEU A 229 -3.51 12.69 8.31
C LEU A 229 -3.54 12.01 9.68
N LYS A 230 -4.22 12.62 10.66
CA LYS A 230 -4.36 12.01 12.00
C LYS A 230 -5.07 10.64 11.94
N ILE A 231 -6.05 10.48 11.06
CA ILE A 231 -6.79 9.23 10.89
C ILE A 231 -5.91 8.09 10.36
N GLU A 232 -4.87 8.41 9.58
CA GLU A 232 -3.90 7.42 9.09
C GLU A 232 -3.10 6.79 10.23
N LYS A 233 -2.85 7.53 11.33
CA LYS A 233 -2.28 6.92 12.54
C LYS A 233 -3.22 5.90 13.14
N THR A 234 -4.51 6.20 13.23
CA THR A 234 -5.50 5.27 13.78
C THR A 234 -5.55 4.00 12.96
N LEU A 235 -5.44 4.10 11.63
CA LEU A 235 -5.42 2.97 10.73
C LEU A 235 -4.14 2.12 10.83
N GLY A 236 -3.02 2.73 11.22
CA GLY A 236 -1.70 2.12 11.18
C GLY A 236 -0.99 2.37 9.83
N ALA A 237 0.34 2.38 9.86
CA ALA A 237 1.17 2.74 8.71
C ALA A 237 0.94 1.85 7.47
N ASP A 238 0.76 0.54 7.66
CA ASP A 238 0.52 -0.40 6.56
C ASP A 238 -0.78 -0.03 5.82
N SER A 239 -1.89 0.10 6.56
CA SER A 239 -3.18 0.46 6.00
C SER A 239 -3.26 1.87 5.43
N ALA A 240 -2.60 2.83 6.07
CA ALA A 240 -2.50 4.18 5.53
C ALA A 240 -1.80 4.19 4.16
N ILE A 241 -0.71 3.44 4.01
CA ILE A 241 0.00 3.33 2.73
C ILE A 241 -0.82 2.54 1.70
N GLY A 242 -1.48 1.46 2.11
CA GLY A 242 -2.41 0.72 1.26
C GLY A 242 -3.50 1.63 0.68
N LEU A 243 -4.12 2.48 1.51
CA LEU A 243 -5.09 3.48 1.06
C LEU A 243 -4.48 4.51 0.11
N ARG A 244 -3.27 5.02 0.39
CA ARG A 244 -2.59 5.95 -0.51
C ARG A 244 -2.28 5.33 -1.87
N ILE A 245 -1.91 4.06 -1.90
CA ILE A 245 -1.67 3.31 -3.15
C ILE A 245 -2.96 3.23 -3.96
N LEU A 246 -4.08 2.85 -3.33
CA LEU A 246 -5.39 2.80 -3.99
C LEU A 246 -5.86 4.19 -4.45
N HIS A 247 -5.66 5.23 -3.63
CA HIS A 247 -5.98 6.61 -3.97
C HIS A 247 -5.24 7.06 -5.23
N ASN A 248 -3.93 6.86 -5.28
CA ASN A 248 -3.10 7.32 -6.41
C ASN A 248 -3.37 6.52 -7.69
N TYR A 249 -3.82 5.26 -7.56
CA TYR A 249 -4.21 4.45 -8.72
C TYR A 249 -5.64 4.75 -9.23
N PHE A 250 -6.64 4.82 -8.34
CA PHE A 250 -8.05 4.92 -8.73
C PHE A 250 -8.61 6.35 -8.74
N ALA A 251 -8.10 7.23 -7.88
CA ALA A 251 -8.80 8.46 -7.46
C ALA A 251 -7.92 9.72 -7.55
N SER A 252 -6.94 9.76 -8.46
CA SER A 252 -5.93 10.83 -8.62
C SER A 252 -6.45 12.28 -8.74
N LYS A 253 -7.75 12.49 -9.02
CA LYS A 253 -8.40 13.83 -9.01
C LYS A 253 -9.08 14.21 -7.70
N SER A 254 -9.35 13.25 -6.82
CA SER A 254 -9.93 13.48 -5.51
C SER A 254 -8.84 13.91 -4.54
N TYR A 255 -9.14 14.86 -3.65
CA TYR A 255 -8.26 15.13 -2.52
C TYR A 255 -8.13 13.87 -1.66
N HIS A 256 -6.90 13.60 -1.18
CA HIS A 256 -6.59 12.41 -0.37
C HIS A 256 -7.52 12.24 0.83
N TYR A 257 -7.84 13.33 1.54
CA TYR A 257 -8.75 13.28 2.69
C TYR A 257 -10.17 12.85 2.28
N ILE A 258 -10.71 13.36 1.17
CA ILE A 258 -12.04 12.98 0.67
C ILE A 258 -12.07 11.49 0.32
N PHE A 259 -11.00 10.98 -0.28
CA PHE A 259 -10.90 9.55 -0.60
C PHE A 259 -10.92 8.71 0.68
N ILE A 260 -10.12 9.08 1.69
CA ILE A 260 -10.10 8.38 2.97
C ILE A 260 -11.46 8.43 3.65
N ASP A 261 -12.10 9.60 3.71
CA ASP A 261 -13.42 9.76 4.32
C ASP A 261 -14.46 8.84 3.63
N GLN A 262 -14.46 8.78 2.30
CA GLN A 262 -15.36 7.88 1.56
C GLN A 262 -15.07 6.39 1.80
N MET A 263 -13.80 6.01 1.97
CA MET A 263 -13.43 4.65 2.34
C MET A 263 -13.93 4.32 3.74
N ILE A 264 -13.76 5.24 4.71
CA ILE A 264 -14.20 5.08 6.09
C ILE A 264 -15.73 5.03 6.17
N ASP A 265 -16.43 5.92 5.50
CA ASP A 265 -17.90 5.93 5.45
C ASP A 265 -18.46 4.61 4.89
N LYS A 266 -17.73 3.99 3.95
CA LYS A 266 -18.17 2.76 3.29
C LYS A 266 -17.84 1.49 4.09
N PHE A 267 -16.63 1.43 4.66
CA PHE A 267 -16.07 0.19 5.22
C PHE A 267 -15.86 0.26 6.73
N GLY A 268 -15.84 1.44 7.34
CA GLY A 268 -15.50 1.64 8.75
C GLY A 268 -13.98 1.67 8.99
N VAL A 269 -13.57 2.23 10.13
CA VAL A 269 -12.15 2.37 10.50
C VAL A 269 -11.52 1.02 10.82
N GLU A 270 -12.16 0.20 11.66
CA GLU A 270 -11.61 -1.09 12.12
C GLU A 270 -11.36 -2.08 10.97
N PRO A 271 -12.30 -2.28 10.01
CA PRO A 271 -12.03 -3.12 8.85
C PRO A 271 -10.90 -2.58 7.97
N LEU A 272 -10.77 -1.27 7.85
CA LEU A 272 -9.71 -0.65 7.06
C LEU A 272 -8.31 -0.78 7.71
N LYS A 273 -8.19 -1.04 9.02
CA LYS A 273 -6.91 -1.40 9.65
C LYS A 273 -6.32 -2.72 9.12
N LYS A 274 -7.11 -3.51 8.40
CA LYS A 274 -6.68 -4.77 7.77
C LYS A 274 -6.42 -4.62 6.28
N LEU A 275 -6.50 -3.40 5.75
CA LEU A 275 -6.18 -3.11 4.35
C LEU A 275 -4.66 -3.03 4.18
N TYR A 276 -3.96 -4.15 4.16
CA TYR A 276 -2.50 -4.15 4.00
C TYR A 276 -2.07 -3.67 2.61
N VAL A 277 -0.83 -3.22 2.48
CA VAL A 277 -0.22 -2.86 1.19
C VAL A 277 -0.32 -4.02 0.19
N SER A 278 -0.16 -5.26 0.64
CA SER A 278 -0.32 -6.44 -0.22
C SER A 278 -1.74 -6.56 -0.78
N MET A 279 -2.76 -6.34 0.05
CA MET A 279 -4.16 -6.33 -0.39
C MET A 279 -4.42 -5.20 -1.39
N ALA A 280 -3.87 -4.01 -1.18
CA ALA A 280 -3.97 -2.90 -2.13
C ALA A 280 -3.37 -3.25 -3.50
N ILE A 281 -2.23 -3.95 -3.52
CA ILE A 281 -1.59 -4.43 -4.74
C ILE A 281 -2.44 -5.51 -5.42
N ASP A 282 -3.02 -6.44 -4.66
CA ASP A 282 -3.93 -7.46 -5.19
C ASP A 282 -5.19 -6.84 -5.82
N ILE A 283 -5.76 -5.80 -5.21
CA ILE A 283 -6.88 -5.03 -5.76
C ILE A 283 -6.50 -4.44 -7.12
N ILE A 284 -5.32 -3.81 -7.21
CA ILE A 284 -4.82 -3.21 -8.45
C ILE A 284 -4.58 -4.28 -9.51
N ALA A 285 -3.93 -5.39 -9.15
CA ALA A 285 -3.68 -6.50 -10.07
C ALA A 285 -4.98 -7.10 -10.62
N LYS A 286 -5.96 -7.36 -9.74
CA LYS A 286 -7.31 -7.81 -10.14
C LYS A 286 -7.99 -6.80 -11.06
N SER A 287 -7.85 -5.51 -10.80
CA SER A 287 -8.48 -4.47 -11.64
C SER A 287 -7.96 -4.45 -13.09
N ILE A 288 -6.71 -4.88 -13.31
CA ILE A 288 -6.06 -4.88 -14.63
C ILE A 288 -6.30 -6.20 -15.35
N ARG A 289 -6.20 -7.32 -14.62
CA ARG A 289 -6.13 -8.65 -15.19
C ARG A 289 -7.42 -9.44 -15.08
N GLY A 290 -8.34 -9.00 -14.22
CA GLY A 290 -9.37 -9.88 -13.67
C GLY A 290 -8.70 -11.10 -13.04
N ASP A 291 -9.19 -12.29 -13.40
CA ASP A 291 -8.65 -13.57 -12.93
C ASP A 291 -7.51 -14.13 -13.82
N ASN A 292 -7.01 -13.36 -14.80
CA ASN A 292 -5.99 -13.83 -15.73
C ASN A 292 -4.56 -13.68 -15.17
N VAL A 293 -4.02 -14.79 -14.64
CA VAL A 293 -2.70 -14.85 -13.98
C VAL A 293 -1.51 -15.00 -14.95
N SER A 294 -1.77 -15.15 -16.26
CA SER A 294 -0.72 -15.54 -17.23
C SER A 294 0.22 -14.40 -17.65
N CYS A 295 -0.21 -13.14 -17.54
CA CYS A 295 0.62 -11.99 -17.89
C CYS A 295 1.43 -11.54 -16.66
N PRO A 296 2.73 -11.23 -16.75
CA PRO A 296 3.48 -10.66 -15.62
C PRO A 296 3.17 -9.15 -15.46
N LEU A 297 3.15 -8.63 -14.22
CA LEU A 297 2.85 -7.20 -13.94
C LEU A 297 4.11 -6.54 -13.42
N LEU A 298 4.41 -5.33 -13.89
CA LEU A 298 5.34 -4.46 -13.20
C LEU A 298 4.57 -3.35 -12.50
N ILE A 299 4.68 -3.27 -11.18
CA ILE A 299 4.16 -2.17 -10.36
C ILE A 299 5.33 -1.37 -9.83
N TYR A 300 5.41 -0.11 -10.24
CA TYR A 300 6.37 0.85 -9.74
C TYR A 300 5.71 1.74 -8.69
N ILE A 301 6.15 1.63 -7.43
CA ILE A 301 5.68 2.44 -6.31
C ILE A 301 6.76 3.44 -5.94
N ALA A 302 6.44 4.71 -5.96
CA ALA A 302 7.39 5.76 -5.61
C ALA A 302 6.79 6.71 -4.57
N LEU A 303 7.56 7.01 -3.52
CA LEU A 303 7.18 8.00 -2.50
C LEU A 303 8.16 9.16 -2.58
N ASP A 304 7.65 10.33 -2.92
CA ASP A 304 8.37 11.59 -2.88
C ASP A 304 8.18 12.30 -1.53
N GLU A 305 9.18 13.08 -1.13
CA GLU A 305 9.25 13.78 0.15
C GLU A 305 9.07 12.86 1.38
N PHE A 306 9.60 11.62 1.33
CA PHE A 306 9.40 10.64 2.41
C PHE A 306 9.90 11.10 3.78
N GLN A 307 10.84 12.04 3.84
CA GLN A 307 11.35 12.58 5.11
C GLN A 307 10.24 13.29 5.91
N LYS A 308 9.13 13.71 5.27
CA LYS A 308 7.96 14.27 5.95
C LYS A 308 7.24 13.25 6.84
N LEU A 309 7.54 11.96 6.66
CA LEU A 309 7.09 10.89 7.56
C LEU A 309 7.90 10.86 8.86
N VAL A 310 9.09 11.45 8.89
CA VAL A 310 9.88 11.61 10.11
C VAL A 310 9.27 12.76 10.92
N GLY A 311 8.83 12.45 12.14
CA GLY A 311 8.16 13.42 13.00
C GLY A 311 6.80 13.85 12.44
N ALA A 312 6.11 12.94 11.73
CA ALA A 312 4.71 13.12 11.35
C ALA A 312 3.90 13.64 12.57
N PRO A 313 2.83 14.45 12.39
CA PRO A 313 2.20 15.25 13.46
C PRO A 313 1.67 14.47 14.67
N PHE A 314 1.76 13.15 14.63
CA PHE A 314 1.28 12.22 15.61
C PHE A 314 2.38 11.32 16.20
N CYS A 315 3.63 11.50 15.76
CA CYS A 315 4.85 10.99 16.37
C CYS A 315 5.36 12.04 17.37
N ASN A 316 4.70 12.13 18.54
CA ASN A 316 5.05 13.08 19.61
C ASN A 316 6.11 12.50 20.56
N GLY A 317 7.05 11.72 20.03
CA GLY A 317 8.07 11.11 20.86
C GLY A 317 9.14 12.11 21.29
N ASP A 318 9.55 12.03 22.55
CA ASP A 318 10.60 12.87 23.12
C ASP A 318 11.99 12.51 22.55
N ASN A 319 12.14 11.30 21.99
CA ASN A 319 13.39 10.82 21.40
C ASN A 319 13.31 10.65 19.87
N GLU A 320 14.48 10.65 19.21
CA GLU A 320 14.56 10.54 17.74
C GLU A 320 14.02 9.22 17.17
N GLN A 321 14.03 8.14 17.95
CA GLN A 321 13.58 6.82 17.50
C GLN A 321 12.07 6.79 17.31
N GLU A 322 11.31 7.32 18.27
CA GLU A 322 9.85 7.42 18.19
C GLU A 322 9.40 8.35 17.06
N ARG A 323 10.17 9.41 16.77
CA ARG A 323 9.92 10.29 15.62
C ARG A 323 10.11 9.58 14.27
N ARG A 324 10.88 8.49 14.22
CA ARG A 324 11.17 7.71 13.00
C ARG A 324 10.28 6.47 12.86
N GLN A 325 9.52 6.12 13.90
CA GLN A 325 8.77 4.87 13.96
C GLN A 325 7.77 4.73 12.81
N TYR A 326 7.05 5.79 12.45
CA TYR A 326 6.08 5.71 11.35
C TYR A 326 6.74 5.44 10.00
N LEU A 327 7.84 6.15 9.68
CA LEU A 327 8.61 5.89 8.46
C LEU A 327 9.15 4.44 8.44
N LYS A 328 9.60 3.93 9.60
CA LYS A 328 10.03 2.53 9.72
C LYS A 328 8.89 1.57 9.40
N GLU A 329 7.72 1.76 9.97
CA GLU A 329 6.55 0.91 9.70
C GLU A 329 6.12 0.95 8.23
N VAL A 330 6.09 2.14 7.62
CA VAL A 330 5.86 2.31 6.17
C VAL A 330 6.90 1.53 5.35
N THR A 331 8.16 1.64 5.75
CA THR A 331 9.28 0.93 5.11
C THR A 331 9.11 -0.58 5.25
N LEU A 332 8.68 -1.08 6.41
CA LEU A 332 8.44 -2.50 6.63
C LEU A 332 7.25 -3.01 5.81
N ALA A 333 6.13 -2.28 5.77
CA ALA A 333 4.95 -2.63 4.98
C ALA A 333 5.26 -2.77 3.48
N LEU A 334 5.97 -1.80 2.91
CA LEU A 334 6.42 -1.85 1.51
C LEU A 334 7.39 -3.02 1.26
N GLY A 335 8.33 -3.25 2.18
CA GLY A 335 9.26 -4.38 2.08
C GLY A 335 8.57 -5.73 2.18
N TYR A 336 7.58 -5.86 3.06
CA TYR A 336 6.77 -7.06 3.21
C TYR A 336 5.99 -7.35 1.92
N ALA A 337 5.33 -6.33 1.35
CA ALA A 337 4.60 -6.48 0.09
C ALA A 337 5.50 -6.91 -1.07
N MET A 338 6.73 -6.41 -1.16
CA MET A 338 7.70 -6.83 -2.18
C MET A 338 8.09 -8.32 -2.06
N CYS A 339 7.99 -8.91 -0.87
CA CYS A 339 8.26 -10.33 -0.62
C CYS A 339 6.99 -11.19 -0.55
N HIS A 340 5.80 -10.59 -0.67
CA HIS A 340 4.54 -11.26 -0.44
C HIS A 340 4.18 -12.20 -1.60
N GLU A 341 3.54 -13.34 -1.28
CA GLU A 341 2.96 -14.22 -2.27
C GLU A 341 1.53 -13.78 -2.55
N PHE A 342 1.37 -13.05 -3.65
CA PHE A 342 0.09 -12.49 -4.07
C PHE A 342 -0.89 -13.56 -4.56
N SER A 343 -2.18 -13.31 -4.34
CA SER A 343 -3.24 -14.21 -4.86
C SER A 343 -3.22 -14.30 -6.39
N ILE A 344 -2.71 -13.26 -7.05
CA ILE A 344 -2.36 -13.25 -8.47
C ILE A 344 -0.84 -13.37 -8.60
N ASN A 345 -0.36 -14.53 -9.06
CA ASN A 345 1.06 -14.76 -9.32
C ASN A 345 1.63 -13.81 -10.41
N ASN A 346 2.97 -13.71 -10.46
CA ASN A 346 3.73 -12.93 -11.45
C ASN A 346 3.60 -11.41 -11.34
N ILE A 347 3.55 -10.87 -10.12
CA ILE A 347 3.65 -9.42 -9.86
C ILE A 347 5.09 -9.09 -9.45
N PHE A 348 5.69 -8.15 -10.16
CA PHE A 348 7.01 -7.57 -9.88
C PHE A 348 6.81 -6.17 -9.33
N ILE A 349 7.43 -5.87 -8.20
CA ILE A 349 7.30 -4.57 -7.54
C ILE A 349 8.66 -3.89 -7.48
N ILE A 350 8.71 -2.62 -7.87
CA ILE A 350 9.85 -1.73 -7.64
C ILE A 350 9.38 -0.64 -6.68
N CYS A 351 10.14 -0.38 -5.62
CA CYS A 351 9.84 0.67 -4.65
C CYS A 351 10.95 1.73 -4.57
N HIS A 352 10.64 3.00 -4.82
CA HIS A 352 11.57 4.13 -4.73
C HIS A 352 11.13 5.14 -3.67
N LEU A 353 12.08 5.65 -2.89
CA LEU A 353 11.84 6.67 -1.86
C LEU A 353 12.74 7.88 -2.14
N ALA A 354 12.16 9.03 -2.49
CA ALA A 354 12.90 10.27 -2.69
C ALA A 354 12.61 11.29 -1.59
N GLY A 355 13.63 12.01 -1.15
CA GLY A 355 13.47 12.98 -0.08
C GLY A 355 14.71 13.80 0.16
N THR A 356 14.58 14.82 1.00
CA THR A 356 15.72 15.63 1.45
C THR A 356 16.06 15.23 2.88
N LEU A 357 17.19 14.53 3.08
CA LEU A 357 17.65 14.15 4.40
C LEU A 357 18.75 15.08 4.89
N LEU A 358 18.60 15.59 6.12
CA LEU A 358 19.63 16.34 6.84
C LEU A 358 20.44 15.44 7.81
N THR A 359 20.01 14.19 7.97
CA THR A 359 20.64 13.18 8.82
C THR A 359 21.09 11.98 7.98
N PRO A 360 22.10 11.21 8.42
CA PRO A 360 22.55 10.03 7.68
C PRO A 360 21.40 9.05 7.43
N LEU A 361 21.25 8.56 6.20
CA LEU A 361 20.21 7.59 5.82
C LEU A 361 20.22 6.36 6.73
N SER A 362 21.42 5.89 7.09
CA SER A 362 21.59 4.79 8.06
C SER A 362 20.93 5.12 9.40
N SER A 363 21.01 6.34 9.91
CA SER A 363 20.34 6.71 11.16
C SER A 363 18.81 6.69 11.06
N VAL A 364 18.27 6.92 9.86
CA VAL A 364 16.82 6.98 9.62
C VAL A 364 16.22 5.59 9.40
N ILE A 365 17.01 4.64 8.88
CA ILE A 365 16.51 3.37 8.34
C ILE A 365 17.30 2.15 8.85
N ALA A 366 18.24 2.32 9.80
CA ALA A 366 19.10 1.27 10.35
C ALA A 366 18.38 0.01 10.87
N SER A 367 17.09 0.09 11.17
CA SER A 367 16.31 -1.01 11.74
C SER A 367 15.41 -1.75 10.73
N SER A 368 15.61 -1.53 9.43
CA SER A 368 14.93 -2.29 8.38
C SER A 368 15.73 -3.56 8.07
N SER A 369 15.09 -4.73 8.12
CA SER A 369 15.70 -6.00 7.69
C SER A 369 15.92 -6.09 6.16
N TYR A 370 15.50 -5.07 5.41
CA TYR A 370 15.60 -5.00 3.96
C TYR A 370 16.83 -4.18 3.53
N GLN A 371 17.53 -4.62 2.50
CA GLN A 371 18.68 -3.92 1.93
C GLN A 371 18.26 -2.56 1.33
N HIS A 372 19.19 -1.60 1.33
CA HIS A 372 18.93 -0.25 0.83
C HIS A 372 20.02 0.15 -0.18
N ILE A 373 19.62 0.59 -1.37
CA ILE A 373 20.54 1.19 -2.33
C ILE A 373 20.35 2.70 -2.30
N ALA A 374 21.40 3.40 -1.91
CA ALA A 374 21.47 4.84 -2.14
C ALA A 374 21.79 5.09 -3.61
N LEU A 375 20.86 5.72 -4.33
CA LEU A 375 21.09 6.10 -5.71
C LEU A 375 21.90 7.41 -5.76
N PRO A 376 22.98 7.46 -6.57
CA PRO A 376 23.72 8.70 -6.73
C PRO A 376 22.82 9.76 -7.38
N THR A 377 22.86 10.99 -6.87
CA THR A 377 22.20 12.16 -7.50
C THR A 377 23.25 13.20 -7.85
N PRO A 378 24.12 12.93 -8.84
CA PRO A 378 25.23 13.82 -9.15
C PRO A 378 24.73 15.18 -9.62
N LEU A 379 25.47 16.23 -9.30
CA LEU A 379 25.24 17.54 -9.89
C LEU A 379 25.53 17.49 -11.39
N LEU A 380 24.88 18.37 -12.15
CA LEU A 380 25.12 18.50 -13.58
C LEU A 380 26.56 18.95 -13.83
N LEU A 381 27.24 18.27 -14.75
CA LEU A 381 28.58 18.65 -15.19
C LEU A 381 28.48 19.76 -16.25
N PRO A 382 29.55 20.52 -16.50
CA PRO A 382 29.56 21.55 -17.54
C PRO A 382 29.13 21.03 -18.93
N VAL A 383 29.43 19.76 -19.24
CA VAL A 383 29.00 19.12 -20.49
C VAL A 383 27.48 18.92 -20.55
N ASP A 384 26.84 18.52 -19.45
CA ASP A 384 25.39 18.36 -19.37
C ASP A 384 24.69 19.72 -19.52
N ILE A 385 25.27 20.76 -18.90
CA ILE A 385 24.79 22.13 -18.98
C ILE A 385 24.86 22.64 -20.43
N ASN A 386 25.99 22.44 -21.11
CA ASN A 386 26.16 22.84 -22.52
C ASN A 386 25.14 22.14 -23.42
N PHE A 387 24.93 20.83 -23.23
CA PHE A 387 23.92 20.08 -23.97
C PHE A 387 22.52 20.66 -23.76
N LEU A 388 22.14 21.01 -22.52
CA LEU A 388 20.86 21.66 -22.24
C LEU A 388 20.72 23.00 -22.98
N PHE A 389 21.76 23.82 -23.01
CA PHE A 389 21.75 25.09 -23.75
C PHE A 389 21.49 24.88 -25.25
N GLU A 390 22.17 23.91 -25.84
CA GLU A 390 22.01 23.56 -27.26
C GLU A 390 20.58 23.07 -27.55
N GLN A 391 20.06 22.14 -26.73
CA GLN A 391 18.72 21.58 -26.91
C GLN A 391 17.61 22.60 -26.71
N LEU A 392 17.79 23.52 -25.75
CA LEU A 392 16.80 24.56 -25.43
C LEU A 392 16.97 25.83 -26.29
N GLN A 393 17.92 25.85 -27.22
CA GLN A 393 18.28 27.01 -28.04
C GLN A 393 18.56 28.28 -27.23
N LEU A 394 19.10 28.09 -26.01
CA LEU A 394 19.41 29.18 -25.10
C LEU A 394 20.82 29.72 -25.42
N THR A 395 20.96 31.04 -25.48
CA THR A 395 22.28 31.66 -25.70
C THR A 395 23.11 31.63 -24.41
N ARG A 396 24.39 31.25 -24.51
CA ARG A 396 25.33 31.24 -23.35
C ARG A 396 25.41 32.59 -22.62
N SER A 397 25.18 33.70 -23.33
CA SER A 397 25.18 35.06 -22.77
C SER A 397 24.07 35.27 -21.73
N TRP A 398 22.94 34.57 -21.85
CA TRP A 398 21.82 34.70 -20.92
C TRP A 398 22.16 34.15 -19.54
N TRP A 399 22.93 33.06 -19.46
CA TRP A 399 23.29 32.41 -18.19
C TRP A 399 24.44 33.10 -17.45
N LEU A 400 25.45 33.59 -18.17
CA LEU A 400 26.53 34.40 -17.61
C LEU A 400 25.99 35.66 -16.91
N ASN A 401 24.94 36.27 -17.45
CA ASN A 401 24.28 37.41 -16.83
C ASN A 401 23.41 37.02 -15.62
N SER A 402 22.83 35.81 -15.59
CA SER A 402 22.01 35.31 -14.48
C SER A 402 22.81 34.75 -13.30
N LEU A 403 24.08 34.40 -13.48
CA LEU A 403 25.00 34.00 -12.41
C LEU A 403 25.68 35.17 -11.69
N LEU A 404 25.63 36.36 -12.29
CA LEU A 404 26.16 37.61 -11.73
C LEU A 404 25.11 38.39 -10.92
N LEU A 405 23.90 37.85 -10.80
CA LEU A 405 22.82 38.27 -9.91
C LEU A 405 22.65 37.22 -8.81
#